data_AF-A0A9Q0S0N1-F1
#
_entry.id   AF-A0A9Q0S0N1-F1
#
_cell.length_a   1.000
_cell.length_b   1.000
_cell.length_c   1.000
_cell.angle_alpha   90.00
_cell.angle_beta   90.00
_cell.angle_gamma   90.00
#
_symmetry.space_group_name_H-M   'P 1'
#
loop_
_entity.id
_entity.type
_entity.pdbx_description
1 polymer ?
#
loop_
_entity_poly.entity_id
_entity_poly.type
_entity_poly.pdbx_seq_one_letter_code
_entity_poly.pdbx_strand_id
1 'polypeptide(L)'
;MDGSLTGGLHNHMKLIHKENTLKKSAESNIAPSNAKISSFFHNREVESLDDVLSRMAALDGIPFQLFCSSDDIRKGLTSRGFTDIPKSPNTIRKYILNYAEKIRDETKARFDKLISEGQKFSCTSDEWTSLRNRRFINLHHLPKR
;
A
#
# COMPACT_ATOMS: atom_id res chain seq x y z
N MET A 1 -6.37 -36.81 -13.51
CA MET A 1 -5.91 -35.40 -13.48
C MET A 1 -7.05 -34.57 -12.92
N ASP A 2 -6.73 -33.39 -12.37
CA ASP A 2 -7.60 -32.45 -11.64
C ASP A 2 -7.43 -32.54 -10.12
N GLY A 3 -6.43 -31.84 -9.60
CA GLY A 3 -6.17 -31.70 -8.17
C GLY A 3 -5.61 -30.31 -7.89
N SER A 4 -6.47 -29.30 -8.02
CA SER A 4 -6.13 -27.91 -7.72
C SER A 4 -5.68 -27.77 -6.25
N LEU A 5 -4.64 -26.95 -6.03
CA LEU A 5 -4.01 -26.67 -4.72
C LEU A 5 -4.98 -26.29 -3.59
N THR A 6 -6.23 -25.97 -3.90
CA THR A 6 -7.24 -25.46 -2.97
C THR A 6 -7.87 -26.53 -2.08
N GLY A 7 -8.00 -27.78 -2.56
CA GLY A 7 -8.64 -28.85 -1.79
C GLY A 7 -7.81 -29.34 -0.61
N GLY A 8 -6.49 -29.47 -0.81
CA GLY A 8 -5.56 -29.90 0.24
C GLY A 8 -5.47 -28.91 1.39
N LEU A 9 -5.42 -27.61 1.07
CA LEU A 9 -5.39 -26.54 2.07
C LEU A 9 -6.68 -26.50 2.90
N HIS A 10 -7.83 -26.69 2.26
CA HIS A 10 -9.12 -26.71 2.94
C HIS A 10 -9.21 -27.85 3.97
N ASN A 11 -8.74 -29.04 3.59
CA ASN A 11 -8.73 -30.19 4.51
C ASN A 11 -7.71 -30.02 5.64
N HIS A 12 -6.54 -29.44 5.36
CA HIS A 12 -5.52 -29.17 6.38
C HIS A 12 -6.03 -28.23 7.47
N MET A 13 -6.67 -27.11 7.07
CA MET A 13 -7.26 -26.15 8.01
C MET A 13 -8.34 -26.78 8.88
N LYS A 14 -9.19 -27.64 8.29
CA LYS A 14 -10.25 -28.33 9.03
C LYS A 14 -9.73 -29.36 10.04
N LEU A 15 -8.72 -30.14 9.65
CA LEU A 15 -8.21 -31.25 10.45
C LEU A 15 -7.28 -30.79 11.58
N ILE A 16 -6.38 -29.85 11.29
CA ILE A 16 -5.36 -29.40 12.25
C ILE A 16 -5.90 -28.27 13.12
N HIS A 17 -6.56 -27.28 12.50
CA HIS A 17 -6.97 -26.05 13.18
C HIS A 17 -8.43 -26.06 13.64
N LYS A 18 -9.21 -27.11 13.33
CA LYS A 18 -10.65 -27.26 13.68
C LYS A 18 -11.51 -26.05 13.28
N GLU A 19 -11.08 -25.25 12.30
CA GLU A 19 -11.88 -24.16 11.77
C GLU A 19 -12.85 -24.70 10.72
N ASN A 20 -14.16 -24.52 10.97
CA ASN A 20 -15.19 -24.74 9.97
C ASN A 20 -15.36 -23.46 9.13
N THR A 21 -14.88 -23.47 7.89
CA THR A 21 -15.12 -22.43 6.87
C THR A 21 -16.56 -22.48 6.32
N LEU A 22 -17.55 -22.67 7.18
CA LEU A 22 -18.94 -22.42 6.85
C LEU A 22 -19.21 -20.94 7.13
N LYS A 23 -19.52 -20.23 6.03
CA LYS A 23 -19.96 -18.83 5.93
C LYS A 23 -20.56 -18.31 7.25
N LYS A 24 -19.71 -17.75 8.10
CA LYS A 24 -20.16 -16.77 9.08
C LYS A 24 -20.37 -15.50 8.27
N SER A 25 -21.63 -15.15 8.05
CA SER A 25 -22.07 -13.80 7.71
C SER A 25 -21.64 -12.87 8.85
N ALA A 26 -20.35 -12.57 8.92
CA ALA A 26 -19.90 -11.35 9.55
C ALA A 26 -20.27 -10.25 8.57
N GLU A 27 -21.00 -9.26 9.06
CA GLU A 27 -21.20 -7.95 8.44
C GLU A 27 -19.82 -7.38 8.10
N SER A 28 -19.31 -7.81 6.96
CA SER A 28 -18.13 -7.22 6.36
C SER A 28 -18.68 -6.02 5.62
N ASN A 29 -18.11 -4.86 5.91
CA ASN A 29 -18.19 -3.69 5.05
C ASN A 29 -17.53 -4.06 3.71
N ILE A 30 -18.21 -4.89 2.91
CA ILE A 30 -17.81 -5.20 1.56
C ILE A 30 -18.07 -3.93 0.80
N ALA A 31 -17.00 -3.19 0.53
CA ALA A 31 -17.04 -2.01 -0.32
C ALA A 31 -17.82 -2.36 -1.59
N PRO A 32 -18.72 -1.48 -2.06
CA PRO A 32 -19.56 -1.78 -3.20
C PRO A 32 -18.68 -2.15 -4.39
N SER A 33 -19.08 -3.15 -5.17
CA SER A 33 -18.26 -3.76 -6.24
C SER A 33 -17.83 -2.80 -7.35
N ASN A 34 -18.30 -1.54 -7.32
CA ASN A 34 -17.98 -0.45 -8.25
C ASN A 34 -17.34 0.76 -7.55
N ALA A 35 -16.77 0.58 -6.35
CA ALA A 35 -16.00 1.62 -5.69
C ALA A 35 -14.76 1.97 -6.53
N LYS A 36 -14.63 3.24 -6.91
CA LYS A 36 -13.41 3.73 -7.57
C LYS A 36 -12.23 3.47 -6.64
N ILE A 37 -11.06 3.13 -7.17
CA ILE A 37 -9.84 2.92 -6.36
C ILE A 37 -9.60 4.13 -5.42
N SER A 38 -9.93 5.34 -5.88
CA SER A 38 -9.86 6.57 -5.09
C SER A 38 -10.71 6.59 -3.83
N SER A 39 -11.82 5.84 -3.75
CA SER A 39 -12.68 5.82 -2.54
C SER A 39 -12.13 4.94 -1.41
N PHE A 40 -11.07 4.16 -1.66
CA PHE A 40 -10.40 3.39 -0.61
C PHE A 40 -9.36 4.21 0.16
N PHE A 41 -9.09 5.44 -0.27
CA PHE A 41 -8.14 6.34 0.37
C PHE A 41 -8.89 7.49 1.05
N HIS A 42 -8.40 7.91 2.23
CA HIS A 42 -8.99 9.02 2.97
C HIS A 42 -8.78 10.32 2.17
N ASN A 43 -9.86 10.98 1.75
CA ASN A 43 -9.77 12.33 1.19
C ASN A 43 -9.31 13.27 2.29
N ARG A 44 -8.07 13.78 2.20
CA ARG A 44 -7.57 14.85 3.07
C ARG A 44 -8.02 16.19 2.49
N GLU A 45 -8.49 17.10 3.35
CA GLU A 45 -9.12 18.37 2.93
C GLU A 45 -8.17 19.34 2.21
N VAL A 46 -6.85 19.15 2.32
CA VAL A 46 -5.83 19.88 1.52
C VAL A 46 -4.73 18.90 1.12
N GLU A 47 -4.65 18.54 -0.17
CA GLU A 47 -3.56 17.71 -0.69
C GLU A 47 -2.34 18.59 -1.04
N SER A 48 -1.19 18.34 -0.41
CA SER A 48 0.07 18.96 -0.83
C SER A 48 0.57 18.34 -2.14
N LEU A 49 1.40 19.07 -2.89
CA LEU A 49 2.00 18.55 -4.12
C LEU A 49 2.80 17.27 -3.83
N ASP A 50 3.54 17.23 -2.73
CA ASP A 50 4.31 16.07 -2.28
C ASP A 50 3.42 14.84 -2.07
N ASP A 51 2.21 15.01 -1.52
CA ASP A 51 1.24 13.94 -1.31
C ASP A 51 0.74 13.39 -2.65
N VAL A 52 0.32 14.29 -3.55
CA VAL A 52 -0.18 13.91 -4.89
C VAL A 52 0.89 13.20 -5.70
N LEU A 53 2.12 13.72 -5.74
CA LEU A 53 3.24 13.11 -6.46
C LEU A 53 3.59 11.73 -5.87
N SER A 54 3.61 11.60 -4.55
CA SER A 54 3.87 10.33 -3.87
C SER A 54 2.79 9.30 -4.16
N ARG A 55 1.52 9.73 -4.12
CA ARG A 55 0.37 8.88 -4.40
C ARG A 55 0.38 8.37 -5.84
N MET A 56 0.60 9.27 -6.80
CA MET A 56 0.71 8.92 -8.22
C MET A 56 1.88 7.97 -8.51
N ALA A 57 3.02 8.18 -7.85
CA ALA A 57 4.17 7.30 -8.02
C ALA A 57 3.95 5.91 -7.38
N ALA A 58 3.39 5.86 -6.17
CA ALA A 58 3.27 4.62 -5.39
C ALA A 58 2.05 3.78 -5.77
N LEU A 59 0.89 4.41 -6.03
CA LEU A 59 -0.35 3.70 -6.36
C LEU A 59 -0.53 3.51 -7.87
N ASP A 60 -0.31 4.58 -8.63
CA ASP A 60 -0.53 4.55 -10.09
C ASP A 60 0.72 4.10 -10.85
N GLY A 61 1.85 3.89 -10.16
CA GLY A 61 3.10 3.42 -10.75
C GLY A 61 3.76 4.42 -11.70
N ILE A 62 3.43 5.71 -11.58
CA ILE A 62 3.90 6.74 -12.50
C ILE A 62 5.41 6.98 -12.31
N PRO A 63 6.25 6.77 -13.35
CA PRO A 63 7.69 7.01 -13.27
C PRO A 63 8.00 8.49 -13.08
N PHE A 64 9.09 8.80 -12.36
CA PHE A 64 9.47 10.20 -12.09
C PHE A 64 9.71 11.02 -13.36
N GLN A 65 10.23 10.39 -14.41
CA GLN A 65 10.44 11.04 -15.70
C GLN A 65 9.13 11.52 -16.33
N LEU A 66 8.03 10.79 -16.12
CA LEU A 66 6.77 11.06 -16.80
C LEU A 66 6.12 12.35 -16.30
N PHE A 67 6.28 12.71 -15.03
CA PHE A 67 5.87 14.03 -14.51
C PHE A 67 6.63 15.21 -15.15
N CYS A 68 7.84 14.96 -15.68
CA CYS A 68 8.63 15.97 -16.37
C CYS A 68 8.27 16.06 -17.84
N SER A 69 8.09 14.92 -18.51
CA SER A 69 7.93 14.84 -19.97
C SER A 69 6.49 14.85 -20.47
N SER A 70 5.50 14.51 -19.63
CA SER A 70 4.09 14.48 -20.03
C SER A 70 3.43 15.83 -19.77
N ASP A 71 3.08 16.54 -20.85
CA ASP A 71 2.34 17.79 -20.77
C ASP A 71 0.94 17.59 -20.17
N ASP A 72 0.29 16.46 -20.44
CA ASP A 72 -1.06 16.20 -19.94
C ASP A 72 -1.07 16.04 -18.42
N ILE A 73 -0.08 15.32 -17.86
CA ILE A 73 0.08 15.21 -16.40
C ILE A 73 0.33 16.60 -15.79
N ARG A 74 1.20 17.40 -16.41
CA ARG A 74 1.52 18.74 -15.90
C ARG A 74 0.34 19.69 -15.99
N LYS A 75 -0.40 19.69 -17.09
CA LYS A 75 -1.65 20.45 -17.26
C LYS A 75 -2.70 20.01 -16.25
N GLY A 76 -2.84 18.71 -16.01
CA GLY A 76 -3.75 18.16 -15.01
C GLY A 76 -3.38 18.56 -13.58
N LEU A 77 -2.09 18.62 -13.24
CA LEU A 77 -1.64 19.13 -11.93
C LEU A 77 -1.85 20.66 -11.83
N THR A 78 -1.59 21.39 -12.91
CA THR A 78 -1.79 22.85 -12.95
C THR A 78 -3.27 23.22 -12.82
N SER A 79 -4.16 22.49 -13.48
CA SER A 79 -5.62 22.71 -13.37
C SER A 79 -6.16 22.42 -11.97
N ARG A 80 -5.44 21.61 -11.18
CA ARG A 80 -5.71 21.37 -9.76
C ARG A 80 -5.13 22.45 -8.83
N GLY A 81 -4.48 23.48 -9.38
CA GLY A 81 -3.94 24.61 -8.63
C GLY A 81 -2.46 24.51 -8.25
N PHE A 82 -1.74 23.47 -8.70
CA PHE A 82 -0.30 23.34 -8.44
C PHE A 82 0.51 24.14 -9.46
N THR A 83 1.17 25.22 -9.02
CA THR A 83 1.96 26.10 -9.89
C THR A 83 3.41 25.67 -10.03
N ASP A 84 4.03 25.17 -8.96
CA ASP A 84 5.47 24.89 -8.89
C ASP A 84 5.81 23.41 -9.10
N ILE A 85 5.27 22.82 -10.17
CA ILE A 85 5.51 21.39 -10.48
C ILE A 85 6.97 21.21 -10.91
N PRO A 86 7.79 20.39 -10.22
CA PRO A 86 9.19 20.23 -10.55
C PRO A 86 9.41 19.72 -11.98
N LYS A 87 10.48 20.19 -12.63
CA LYS A 87 10.87 19.79 -14.00
C LYS A 87 12.01 18.77 -14.03
N SER A 88 12.57 18.44 -12.87
CA SER A 88 13.66 17.49 -12.72
C SER A 88 13.19 16.24 -11.97
N PRO A 89 13.47 15.04 -12.47
CA PRO A 89 13.15 13.78 -11.78
C PRO A 89 13.78 13.70 -10.38
N ASN A 90 14.95 14.30 -10.19
CA ASN A 90 15.64 14.32 -8.89
C ASN A 90 14.88 15.17 -7.87
N THR A 91 14.31 16.28 -8.31
CA THR A 91 13.48 17.13 -7.44
C THR A 91 12.17 16.43 -7.09
N ILE A 92 11.54 15.75 -8.04
CA ILE A 92 10.33 14.93 -7.76
C ILE A 92 10.64 13.84 -6.74
N ARG A 93 11.75 13.13 -6.91
CA ARG A 93 12.20 12.14 -5.93
C ARG A 93 12.34 12.75 -4.54
N LYS A 94 12.90 13.96 -4.42
CA LYS A 94 13.05 14.67 -3.14
C LYS A 94 11.68 14.94 -2.48
N TYR A 95 10.70 15.42 -3.25
CA TYR A 95 9.34 15.66 -2.76
C TYR A 95 8.71 14.38 -2.20
N ILE A 96 8.85 13.28 -2.96
CA ILE A 96 8.31 11.98 -2.56
C ILE A 96 9.00 11.44 -1.31
N LEU A 97 10.33 11.57 -1.21
CA LEU A 97 11.08 11.13 -0.03
C LEU A 97 10.71 11.95 1.21
N ASN A 98 10.58 13.27 1.09
CA ASN A 98 10.14 14.12 2.20
C ASN A 98 8.76 13.70 2.73
N TYR A 99 7.82 13.39 1.81
CA TYR A 99 6.52 12.88 2.19
C TYR A 99 6.62 11.51 2.89
N ALA A 100 7.45 10.60 2.36
CA ALA A 100 7.69 9.30 2.98
C ALA A 100 8.28 9.42 4.40
N GLU A 101 9.14 10.40 4.65
CA GLU A 101 9.66 10.68 6.00
C GLU A 101 8.55 11.12 6.96
N LYS A 102 7.68 12.03 6.51
CA LYS A 102 6.51 12.45 7.29
C LYS A 102 5.62 11.25 7.65
N ILE A 103 5.28 10.41 6.68
CA ILE A 103 4.47 9.20 6.92
C ILE A 103 5.18 8.22 7.86
N ARG A 104 6.50 8.08 7.74
CA ARG A 104 7.29 7.23 8.63
C ARG A 104 7.21 7.71 10.08
N ASP A 105 7.30 9.02 10.32
CA ASP A 105 7.25 9.57 11.67
C ASP A 105 5.84 9.52 12.26
N GLU A 106 4.79 9.79 11.47
CA GLU A 106 3.39 9.54 11.85
C GLU A 106 3.15 8.06 12.20
N THR A 107 3.72 7.15 11.40
CA THR A 107 3.61 5.70 11.61
C THR A 107 4.32 5.27 12.89
N LYS A 108 5.54 5.76 13.15
CA LYS A 108 6.25 5.50 14.42
C LYS A 108 5.43 5.93 15.62
N ALA A 109 4.91 7.16 15.62
CA ALA A 109 4.08 7.65 16.72
C ALA A 109 2.84 6.77 16.94
N ARG A 110 2.24 6.27 15.86
CA ARG A 110 1.14 5.31 15.94
C ARG A 110 1.58 3.96 16.53
N PHE A 111 2.75 3.44 16.15
CA PHE A 111 3.31 2.22 16.73
C PHE A 111 3.60 2.39 18.23
N ASP A 112 4.21 3.51 18.63
CA ASP A 112 4.51 3.80 20.04
C ASP A 112 3.24 3.80 20.90
N LYS A 113 2.15 4.39 20.38
CA LYS A 113 0.83 4.34 21.02
C LYS A 113 0.29 2.91 21.15
N LEU A 114 0.37 2.12 20.09
CA LEU A 114 -0.11 0.72 20.14
C LEU A 114 0.73 -0.14 21.09
N ILE A 115 2.04 0.11 21.18
CA ILE A 115 2.92 -0.56 22.14
C ILE A 115 2.52 -0.20 23.57
N SER A 116 2.23 1.08 23.85
CA SER A 116 1.79 1.51 25.20
C SER A 116 0.42 0.96 25.59
N GLU A 117 -0.46 0.70 24.61
CA GLU A 117 -1.73 0.00 24.78
C GLU A 117 -1.58 -1.54 24.98
N GLY A 118 -0.34 -2.06 24.95
CA GLY A 118 -0.04 -3.48 25.16
C GLY A 118 -0.26 -4.35 23.93
N GLN A 119 -0.39 -3.75 22.74
CA GLN A 119 -0.59 -4.48 21.49
C GLN A 119 0.66 -5.31 21.15
N LYS A 120 0.44 -6.57 20.78
CA LYS A 120 1.51 -7.46 20.29
C LYS A 120 1.58 -7.41 18.77
N PHE A 121 2.80 -7.44 18.24
CA PHE A 121 3.07 -7.46 16.81
C PHE A 121 3.71 -8.78 16.40
N SER A 122 3.40 -9.21 15.19
CA SER A 122 4.13 -10.28 14.50
C SER A 122 4.59 -9.78 13.14
N CYS A 123 5.74 -10.26 12.69
CA CYS A 123 6.24 -10.01 11.35
C CYS A 123 6.47 -11.34 10.65
N THR A 124 5.99 -11.45 9.43
CA THR A 124 6.24 -12.58 8.53
C THR A 124 7.11 -12.11 7.39
N SER A 125 8.20 -12.82 7.13
CA SER A 125 9.08 -12.57 6.00
C SER A 125 8.89 -13.63 4.93
N ASP A 126 8.84 -13.20 3.68
CA ASP A 126 8.94 -14.08 2.51
C ASP A 126 10.24 -13.76 1.77
N GLU A 127 11.03 -14.78 1.46
CA GLU A 127 12.31 -14.62 0.78
C GLU A 127 12.28 -15.29 -0.59
N TRP A 128 12.70 -14.55 -1.62
CA TRP A 128 12.76 -15.04 -2.98
C TRP A 128 14.06 -14.66 -3.68
N THR A 129 14.60 -15.58 -4.49
CA THR A 129 15.77 -15.33 -5.34
C THR A 129 15.35 -15.29 -6.79
N SER A 130 15.66 -14.19 -7.47
CA SER A 130 15.39 -14.04 -8.89
C SER A 130 16.32 -14.86 -9.77
N LEU A 131 15.90 -15.09 -11.02
CA LEU A 131 16.72 -15.68 -12.08
C LEU A 131 18.03 -14.91 -12.35
N ARG A 132 18.13 -13.66 -11.93
CA ARG A 132 19.35 -12.82 -12.04
C ARG A 132 20.20 -12.85 -10.75
N ASN A 133 20.02 -13.84 -9.90
CA ASN A 133 20.73 -14.00 -8.62
C ASN A 133 20.61 -12.77 -7.69
N ARG A 134 19.45 -12.11 -7.70
CA ARG A 134 19.10 -11.07 -6.72
C ARG A 134 18.15 -11.66 -5.69
N ARG A 135 18.49 -11.51 -4.40
CA ARG A 135 17.66 -11.91 -3.26
C ARG A 135 16.76 -10.75 -2.85
N PHE A 136 15.48 -11.06 -2.61
CA PHE A 136 14.45 -10.13 -2.18
C PHE A 136 13.83 -10.67 -0.89
N ILE A 137 13.59 -9.79 0.07
CA ILE A 137 12.85 -10.10 1.29
C ILE A 137 11.64 -9.18 1.37
N ASN A 138 10.46 -9.77 1.43
CA ASN A 138 9.22 -9.07 1.70
C ASN A 138 8.91 -9.18 3.18
N LEU A 139 8.63 -8.05 3.82
CA LEU A 139 8.28 -7.99 5.24
C LEU A 139 6.82 -7.57 5.37
N HIS A 140 6.01 -8.43 5.98
CA HIS A 140 4.62 -8.12 6.30
C HIS A 140 4.47 -8.07 7.82
N HIS A 141 3.92 -6.98 8.36
CA HIS A 141 3.55 -6.89 9.77
C HIS A 141 2.06 -7.18 9.95
N LEU A 142 1.70 -7.93 10.99
CA LEU A 142 0.32 -8.18 11.36
C LEU A 142 0.13 -7.86 12.84
N PRO A 143 -0.93 -7.11 13.23
CA PRO A 143 -1.32 -7.01 14.61
C PRO A 143 -1.72 -8.40 15.10
N LYS A 144 -1.09 -8.85 16.18
CA LYS A 144 -1.39 -10.17 16.75
C LYS A 144 -2.72 -10.07 17.49
N ARG A 145 -3.71 -10.85 17.06
CA ARG A 145 -5.02 -10.97 17.72
C ARG A 145 -4.89 -11.62 19.10
#